data_AF-A0A0R3WZG6-F1
#
_entry.id   AF-A0A0R3WZG6-F1
#
_cell.length_a   1.000
_cell.length_b   1.000
_cell.length_c   1.000
_cell.angle_alpha   90.00
_cell.angle_beta   90.00
_cell.angle_gamma   90.00
#
_symmetry.space_group_name_H-M   'P 1'
#
loop_
_entity.id
_entity.type
_entity.pdbx_description
1 polymer ?
#
loop_
_entity_poly.entity_id
_entity_poly.type
_entity_poly.pdbx_seq_one_letter_code
_entity_poly.pdbx_strand_id
1 'polypeptide(L)'
;MEFLGMHDTSSPNTQSSPPPPPLCASASPSLMPPHRSDKTDLRLRIKHAMNARERTRTASVNDAFLMLRRLIPTQPLNRKLSKIETLRLATSYIAHLNSILVTGIPASEQPCLRHHDVPYAGQRPSVCTFCVNEFKQRQKELEEQI
;
A
#
# COMPACT_ATOMS: atom_id res chain seq x y z
N MET A 1 -19.19 -39.80 7.14
CA MET A 1 -18.23 -40.81 7.61
C MET A 1 -17.19 -40.94 6.51
N GLU A 2 -16.26 -39.99 6.49
CA GLU A 2 -14.93 -40.10 7.13
C GLU A 2 -13.98 -40.89 6.22
N PHE A 3 -13.09 -40.20 5.50
CA PHE A 3 -11.65 -40.30 5.78
C PHE A 3 -10.83 -39.33 4.90
N LEU A 4 -10.12 -38.42 5.58
CA LEU A 4 -8.90 -37.77 5.12
C LEU A 4 -7.75 -38.80 5.05
N GLY A 5 -6.85 -38.67 4.09
CA GLY A 5 -5.56 -39.38 4.10
C GLY A 5 -4.80 -39.10 2.81
N MET A 6 -3.98 -38.04 2.75
CA MET A 6 -2.55 -38.02 3.12
C MET A 6 -1.75 -39.18 2.51
N HIS A 7 -0.90 -38.74 1.60
CA HIS A 7 0.24 -39.40 0.97
C HIS A 7 1.25 -39.88 2.00
N ASP A 8 1.70 -41.13 1.90
CA ASP A 8 2.95 -41.58 2.50
C ASP A 8 3.72 -42.42 1.48
N THR A 9 4.70 -41.77 0.85
CA THR A 9 5.74 -42.44 0.07
C THR A 9 6.78 -42.94 1.07
N SER A 10 6.81 -44.25 1.24
CA SER A 10 7.91 -44.97 1.83
C SER A 10 9.24 -44.62 1.13
N SER A 11 10.22 -44.12 1.88
CA SER A 11 11.63 -44.28 1.54
C SER A 11 12.48 -44.42 2.81
N PRO A 12 13.40 -45.38 2.85
CA PRO A 12 14.16 -45.70 4.04
C PRO A 12 15.33 -44.76 4.26
N ASN A 13 15.59 -44.56 5.53
CA ASN A 13 16.71 -43.86 6.14
C ASN A 13 18.05 -44.47 5.69
N THR A 14 18.99 -43.66 5.20
CA THR A 14 20.42 -44.03 5.14
C THR A 14 21.24 -42.83 5.59
N GLN A 15 21.89 -43.01 6.73
CA GLN A 15 22.81 -42.08 7.36
C GLN A 15 24.06 -41.91 6.50
N SER A 16 24.51 -40.67 6.30
CA SER A 16 25.90 -40.36 5.96
C SER A 16 26.32 -39.05 6.63
N SER A 17 27.04 -39.19 7.74
CA SER A 17 27.69 -38.08 8.44
C SER A 17 28.87 -37.54 7.59
N PRO A 18 29.10 -36.22 7.54
CA PRO A 18 30.25 -35.66 6.83
C PRO A 18 31.57 -35.86 7.61
N PRO A 19 32.73 -35.98 6.91
CA PRO A 19 34.04 -36.13 7.56
C PRO A 19 34.53 -34.81 8.20
N PRO A 20 35.43 -34.86 9.20
CA PRO A 20 35.97 -33.67 9.86
C PRO A 20 36.97 -32.91 8.96
N PRO A 21 37.16 -31.59 9.17
CA PRO A 21 38.10 -30.78 8.40
C PRO A 21 39.56 -31.06 8.80
N PRO A 22 40.55 -30.84 7.91
CA PRO A 22 41.96 -31.02 8.23
C PRO A 22 42.47 -29.89 9.13
N LEU A 23 43.20 -30.26 10.19
CA LEU A 23 43.94 -29.38 11.08
C LEU A 23 45.44 -29.40 10.71
N CYS A 24 46.00 -28.24 10.35
CA CYS A 24 47.34 -27.70 10.66
C CYS A 24 47.74 -26.66 9.57
N ALA A 25 47.84 -25.36 9.90
CA ALA A 25 48.96 -24.64 10.52
C ALA A 25 50.04 -24.17 9.52
N SER A 26 49.92 -22.91 9.06
CA SER A 26 51.06 -22.00 8.81
C SER A 26 50.54 -20.57 8.59
N ALA A 27 50.48 -19.79 9.66
CA ALA A 27 50.22 -18.35 9.58
C ALA A 27 51.50 -17.64 9.14
N SER A 28 51.59 -17.30 7.85
CA SER A 28 52.50 -16.26 7.36
C SER A 28 51.74 -14.93 7.35
N PRO A 29 52.22 -13.85 8.01
CA PRO A 29 51.62 -12.54 7.87
C PRO A 29 52.10 -11.93 6.56
N SER A 30 51.48 -12.31 5.44
CA SER A 30 51.71 -11.61 4.18
C SER A 30 50.95 -10.29 4.23
N LEU A 31 51.71 -9.22 4.49
CA LEU A 31 51.31 -7.82 4.33
C LEU A 31 50.46 -7.66 3.05
N MET A 32 49.16 -7.44 3.20
CA MET A 32 48.37 -6.87 2.12
C MET A 32 48.71 -5.38 2.01
N PRO A 33 49.07 -4.88 0.82
CA PRO A 33 49.36 -3.46 0.65
C PRO A 33 48.08 -2.66 0.92
N PRO A 34 48.13 -1.57 1.71
CA PRO A 34 47.03 -0.62 1.73
C PRO A 34 47.02 0.09 0.36
N HIS A 35 45.89 0.70 0.04
CA HIS A 35 45.83 1.81 -0.93
C HIS A 35 45.56 1.46 -2.40
N ARG A 36 44.35 0.95 -2.68
CA ARG A 36 43.61 1.26 -3.92
C ARG A 36 42.08 1.32 -3.77
N SER A 37 41.57 1.45 -2.54
CA SER A 37 40.13 1.24 -2.22
C SER A 37 39.40 2.42 -1.57
N ASP A 38 40.09 3.51 -1.19
CA ASP A 38 39.43 4.65 -0.51
C ASP A 38 38.42 5.38 -1.39
N LYS A 39 38.72 5.55 -2.67
CA LYS A 39 37.81 6.24 -3.60
C LYS A 39 36.56 5.42 -3.93
N THR A 40 36.70 4.09 -3.98
CA THR A 40 35.57 3.18 -4.24
C THR A 40 34.71 3.02 -2.99
N ASP A 41 35.31 2.90 -1.82
CA ASP A 41 34.60 2.86 -0.53
C ASP A 41 33.85 4.18 -0.25
N LEU A 42 34.49 5.33 -0.48
CA LEU A 42 33.83 6.63 -0.40
C LEU A 42 32.63 6.73 -1.36
N ARG A 43 32.79 6.26 -2.60
CA ARG A 43 31.70 6.25 -3.59
C ARG A 43 30.54 5.34 -3.15
N LEU A 44 30.82 4.21 -2.53
CA LEU A 44 29.80 3.32 -1.98
C LEU A 44 29.10 3.95 -0.78
N ARG A 45 29.83 4.54 0.16
CA ARG A 45 29.27 5.26 1.31
C ARG A 45 28.36 6.41 0.87
N ILE A 46 28.78 7.19 -0.13
CA ILE A 46 27.95 8.26 -0.72
C ILE A 46 26.68 7.66 -1.32
N LYS A 47 26.77 6.59 -2.12
CA LYS A 47 25.58 5.92 -2.67
C LYS A 47 24.64 5.41 -1.57
N HIS A 48 25.16 4.79 -0.53
CA HIS A 48 24.36 4.33 0.61
C HIS A 48 23.67 5.49 1.34
N ALA A 49 24.39 6.60 1.55
CA ALA A 49 23.83 7.80 2.16
C ALA A 49 22.73 8.42 1.28
N MET A 50 22.93 8.49 -0.05
CA MET A 50 21.91 8.95 -1.00
C MET A 50 20.68 8.04 -1.01
N ASN A 51 20.88 6.73 -1.06
CA ASN A 51 19.79 5.76 -1.01
C ASN A 51 19.03 5.82 0.32
N ALA A 52 19.72 6.05 1.43
CA ALA A 52 19.09 6.24 2.73
C ALA A 52 18.21 7.50 2.73
N ARG A 53 18.71 8.63 2.21
CA ARG A 53 17.92 9.86 2.07
C ARG A 53 16.69 9.66 1.20
N GLU A 54 16.82 8.95 0.07
CA GLU A 54 15.70 8.70 -0.82
C GLU A 54 14.63 7.79 -0.18
N ARG A 55 15.06 6.81 0.64
CA ARG A 55 14.14 6.02 1.46
C ARG A 55 13.38 6.90 2.46
N THR A 56 14.05 7.82 3.16
CA THR A 56 13.38 8.75 4.09
C THR A 56 12.39 9.66 3.36
N ARG A 57 12.77 10.20 2.20
CA ARG A 57 11.88 11.02 1.37
C ARG A 57 10.64 10.23 0.95
N THR A 58 10.83 8.99 0.48
CA THR A 58 9.75 8.10 0.07
C THR A 58 8.86 7.70 1.25
N ALA A 59 9.43 7.46 2.43
CA ALA A 59 8.69 7.18 3.65
C ALA A 59 7.75 8.34 4.02
N SER A 60 8.26 9.58 4.01
CA SER A 60 7.46 10.79 4.27
C SER A 60 6.27 10.93 3.31
N VAL A 61 6.46 10.66 2.02
CA VAL A 61 5.36 10.65 1.03
C VAL A 61 4.34 9.55 1.32
N ASN A 62 4.80 8.36 1.70
CA ASN A 62 3.91 7.25 2.04
C ASN A 62 3.10 7.53 3.31
N ASP A 63 3.69 8.18 4.31
CA ASP A 63 3.00 8.60 5.53
C ASP A 63 1.90 9.62 5.22
N ALA A 64 2.17 10.61 4.37
CA ALA A 64 1.16 11.54 3.88
C ALA A 64 0.02 10.82 3.14
N PHE A 65 0.35 9.81 2.31
CA PHE A 65 -0.66 8.97 1.64
C PHE A 65 -1.51 8.16 2.63
N LEU A 66 -0.93 7.67 3.71
CA LEU A 66 -1.67 6.96 4.77
C LEU A 66 -2.62 7.90 5.51
N MET A 67 -2.17 9.12 5.81
CA MET A 67 -3.03 10.15 6.40
C MET A 67 -4.20 10.48 5.48
N LEU A 68 -3.94 10.71 4.19
CA LEU A 68 -4.99 10.99 3.21
C LEU A 68 -6.03 9.86 3.16
N ARG A 69 -5.59 8.58 3.15
CA ARG A 69 -6.50 7.42 3.17
C ARG A 69 -7.44 7.42 4.36
N ARG A 70 -6.95 7.79 5.56
CA ARG A 70 -7.76 7.79 6.79
C ARG A 70 -8.87 8.84 6.76
N LEU A 71 -8.71 9.89 5.96
CA LEU A 71 -9.70 10.97 5.82
C LEU A 71 -10.79 10.65 4.78
N ILE A 72 -10.63 9.60 3.96
CA ILE A 72 -11.59 9.22 2.93
C ILE A 72 -12.64 8.27 3.53
N PRO A 73 -13.94 8.63 3.53
CA PRO A 73 -14.99 7.75 4.02
C PRO A 73 -15.11 6.49 3.15
N THR A 74 -14.93 5.31 3.74
CA THR A 74 -15.09 4.02 3.05
C THR A 74 -15.87 3.03 3.91
N GLN A 75 -16.57 2.11 3.24
CA GLN A 75 -17.22 0.97 3.89
C GLN A 75 -16.49 -0.30 3.44
N PRO A 76 -15.88 -1.09 4.35
CA PRO A 76 -15.59 -0.81 5.76
C PRO A 76 -14.52 0.29 5.93
N LEU A 77 -14.47 0.96 7.09
CA LEU A 77 -13.57 2.10 7.40
C LEU A 77 -12.08 1.80 7.15
N ASN A 78 -11.69 0.52 7.21
CA ASN A 78 -10.32 0.07 7.09
C ASN A 78 -9.98 -0.45 5.67
N ARG A 79 -10.80 -0.13 4.66
CA ARG A 79 -10.59 -0.59 3.29
C ARG A 79 -9.21 -0.12 2.79
N LYS A 80 -8.40 -1.07 2.33
CA LYS A 80 -7.10 -0.76 1.72
C LYS A 80 -7.31 -0.16 0.33
N LEU A 81 -7.06 1.13 0.19
CA LEU A 81 -7.10 1.85 -1.10
C LEU A 81 -5.71 1.88 -1.75
N SER A 82 -5.63 1.59 -3.06
CA SER A 82 -4.42 1.84 -3.85
C SER A 82 -4.10 3.34 -3.91
N LYS A 83 -2.87 3.71 -4.34
CA LYS A 83 -2.47 5.13 -4.47
C LYS A 83 -3.39 5.88 -5.44
N ILE A 84 -3.73 5.28 -6.57
CA ILE A 84 -4.62 5.89 -7.57
C ILE A 84 -6.06 6.01 -7.06
N GLU A 85 -6.60 4.98 -6.39
CA GLU A 85 -7.93 5.06 -5.80
C GLU A 85 -8.00 6.14 -4.72
N THR A 86 -6.97 6.24 -3.88
CA THR A 86 -6.88 7.27 -2.83
C THR A 86 -6.99 8.67 -3.45
N LEU A 87 -6.23 8.94 -4.52
CA LEU A 87 -6.28 10.23 -5.19
C LEU A 87 -7.64 10.51 -5.83
N ARG A 88 -8.22 9.52 -6.54
CA ARG A 88 -9.53 9.66 -7.17
C ARG A 88 -10.63 9.94 -6.14
N LEU A 89 -10.67 9.15 -5.07
CA LEU A 89 -11.67 9.29 -4.01
C LEU A 89 -11.49 10.59 -3.22
N ALA A 90 -10.25 11.04 -2.97
CA ALA A 90 -10.01 12.33 -2.32
C ALA A 90 -10.59 13.48 -3.14
N THR A 91 -10.35 13.51 -4.46
CA THR A 91 -10.93 14.54 -5.35
C THR A 91 -12.45 14.49 -5.33
N SER A 92 -13.05 13.30 -5.48
CA SER A 92 -14.51 13.14 -5.41
C SER A 92 -15.07 13.55 -4.05
N TYR A 93 -14.34 13.31 -2.96
CA TYR A 93 -14.80 13.63 -1.60
C TYR A 93 -14.78 15.14 -1.35
N ILE A 94 -13.73 15.84 -1.80
CA ILE A 94 -13.68 17.32 -1.75
C ILE A 94 -14.86 17.91 -2.53
N ALA A 95 -15.13 17.42 -3.75
CA ALA A 95 -16.27 17.89 -4.56
C ALA A 95 -17.62 17.64 -3.87
N HIS A 96 -17.76 16.49 -3.19
CA HIS A 96 -18.95 16.16 -2.42
C HIS A 96 -19.14 17.09 -1.21
N LEU A 97 -18.09 17.33 -0.42
CA LEU A 97 -18.13 18.27 0.71
C LEU A 97 -18.46 19.70 0.24
N ASN A 98 -17.86 20.16 -0.85
CA ASN A 98 -18.18 21.46 -1.45
C ASN A 98 -19.66 21.55 -1.85
N SER A 99 -20.20 20.47 -2.43
CA SER A 99 -21.61 20.41 -2.80
C SER A 99 -22.53 20.52 -1.58
N ILE A 100 -22.21 19.84 -0.48
CA ILE A 100 -22.94 19.94 0.80
C ILE A 100 -22.92 21.36 1.34
N LEU A 101 -21.74 22.01 1.34
CA LEU A 101 -21.57 23.36 1.88
C LEU A 101 -22.28 24.44 1.07
N VAL A 102 -22.32 24.31 -0.26
CA VAL A 102 -22.90 25.32 -1.16
C VAL A 102 -24.42 25.26 -1.18
N THR A 103 -25.03 24.07 -1.18
CA THR A 103 -26.49 23.98 -1.27
C THR A 103 -27.16 24.15 0.09
N GLY A 104 -26.54 23.71 1.19
CA GLY A 104 -27.25 23.60 2.48
C GLY A 104 -28.47 22.66 2.43
N ILE A 105 -28.64 21.90 1.33
CA ILE A 105 -29.76 20.99 1.09
C ILE A 105 -29.29 19.56 1.38
N PRO A 106 -30.07 18.75 2.13
CA PRO A 106 -29.78 17.33 2.35
C PRO A 106 -29.63 16.59 1.01
N ALA A 107 -28.93 15.45 1.07
CA ALA A 107 -28.38 14.71 -0.08
C ALA A 107 -29.36 14.27 -1.20
N SER A 108 -30.64 14.65 -1.15
CA SER A 108 -31.65 14.41 -2.19
C SER A 108 -31.57 15.35 -3.40
N GLU A 109 -30.96 16.55 -3.28
CA GLU A 109 -30.89 17.53 -4.39
C GLU A 109 -29.45 17.97 -4.72
N GLN A 110 -28.47 17.11 -4.45
CA GLN A 110 -27.06 17.50 -4.53
C GLN A 110 -26.52 17.71 -5.97
N PRO A 111 -25.72 18.77 -6.20
CA PRO A 111 -25.02 19.06 -7.46
C PRO A 111 -24.06 17.96 -7.93
N CYS A 112 -23.69 17.01 -7.05
CA CYS A 112 -22.89 15.83 -7.42
C CYS A 112 -23.55 14.97 -8.52
N LEU A 113 -24.84 15.17 -8.78
CA LEU A 113 -25.63 14.57 -9.89
C LEU A 113 -25.74 15.45 -11.14
N ARG A 114 -25.29 16.71 -11.07
CA ARG A 114 -25.54 17.77 -12.06
C ARG A 114 -24.23 18.39 -12.58
N HIS A 115 -23.40 17.52 -13.15
CA HIS A 115 -22.29 17.85 -14.05
C HIS A 115 -20.99 18.30 -13.36
N HIS A 116 -19.99 17.42 -13.41
CA HIS A 116 -18.61 17.84 -13.53
C HIS A 116 -18.40 18.27 -14.99
N ASP A 117 -18.46 19.58 -15.26
CA ASP A 117 -17.80 20.14 -16.43
C ASP A 117 -16.28 20.07 -16.20
N VAL A 118 -15.72 18.87 -16.32
CA VAL A 118 -14.29 18.66 -16.51
C VAL A 118 -14.12 18.00 -17.86
N PRO A 119 -13.66 18.74 -18.90
CA PRO A 119 -13.45 18.18 -20.22
C PRO A 119 -12.17 17.31 -20.18
N TYR A 120 -12.29 16.09 -19.66
CA TYR A 120 -11.34 15.03 -19.93
C TYR A 120 -12.12 13.84 -20.50
N ALA A 121 -11.90 13.61 -21.79
CA ALA A 121 -12.69 12.76 -22.67
C ALA A 121 -13.08 11.40 -22.08
N GLY A 122 -14.38 11.06 -22.20
CA GLY A 122 -14.83 9.66 -22.29
C GLY A 122 -15.42 9.00 -21.04
N GLN A 123 -15.70 9.72 -19.95
CA GLN A 123 -16.29 9.10 -18.76
C GLN A 123 -17.82 9.31 -18.72
N ARG A 124 -18.57 8.20 -18.80
CA ARG A 124 -20.00 8.15 -18.43
C ARG A 124 -20.18 8.85 -17.07
N PRO A 125 -21.27 9.61 -16.85
CA PRO A 125 -21.51 10.25 -15.56
C PRO A 125 -21.67 9.17 -14.48
N SER A 126 -20.59 8.85 -13.78
CA SER A 126 -20.62 7.98 -12.63
C SER A 126 -21.17 8.80 -11.48
N VAL A 127 -22.37 8.43 -11.04
CA VAL A 127 -23.00 8.99 -9.83
C VAL A 127 -21.96 9.00 -8.69
N CYS A 128 -21.83 10.14 -8.02
CA CYS A 128 -20.88 10.29 -6.91
C CYS A 128 -21.07 9.16 -5.88
N THR A 129 -20.03 8.37 -5.68
CA THR A 129 -20.10 7.18 -4.80
C THR A 129 -20.42 7.55 -3.36
N PHE A 130 -20.04 8.74 -2.87
CA PHE A 130 -20.42 9.22 -1.54
C PHE A 130 -21.91 9.51 -1.45
N CYS A 131 -22.48 10.22 -2.43
CA CYS A 131 -23.93 10.49 -2.50
C CYS A 131 -24.75 9.17 -2.57
N VAL A 132 -24.29 8.18 -3.35
CA VAL A 132 -24.93 6.84 -3.43
C VAL A 132 -24.83 6.10 -2.11
N ASN A 133 -23.67 6.13 -1.47
CA ASN A 133 -23.46 5.41 -0.21
C ASN A 133 -24.29 6.04 0.92
N GLU A 134 -24.37 7.36 1.02
CA GLU A 134 -25.23 8.05 1.99
C GLU A 134 -26.71 7.73 1.80
N PHE A 135 -27.20 7.71 0.55
CA PHE A 135 -28.58 7.35 0.27
C PHE A 135 -28.88 5.91 0.67
N LYS A 136 -28.00 4.96 0.31
CA LYS A 136 -28.13 3.54 0.70
C LYS A 136 -28.11 3.36 2.21
N GLN A 137 -27.26 4.11 2.89
CA GLN A 137 -27.15 4.08 4.35
C GLN A 137 -28.47 4.54 5.00
N ARG A 138 -29.04 5.67 4.53
CA ARG A 138 -30.36 6.14 5.01
C ARG A 138 -31.51 5.18 4.70
N GLN A 139 -31.51 4.55 3.53
CA GLN A 139 -32.53 3.55 3.18
C GLN A 139 -32.48 2.33 4.11
N LYS A 140 -31.27 1.83 4.38
CA LYS A 140 -31.07 0.72 5.31
C LYS A 140 -31.55 1.07 6.73
N GLU A 141 -31.26 2.29 7.20
CA GLU A 141 -31.73 2.79 8.50
C GLU A 141 -33.26 2.90 8.58
N LEU A 142 -33.93 3.15 7.46
CA LEU A 142 -35.40 3.20 7.38
C LEU A 142 -36.01 1.80 7.33
N GLU A 143 -35.39 0.86 6.62
CA GLU A 143 -35.81 -0.55 6.57
C GLU A 143 -35.67 -1.24 7.93
N GLU A 144 -34.66 -0.87 8.73
CA GLU A 144 -34.46 -1.40 10.10
C GLU A 144 -35.47 -0.83 11.14
N GLN A 145 -36.32 0.12 10.77
CA GLN A 145 -37.34 0.74 11.65
C GLN A 145 -38.76 0.19 11.45
N ILE A 146 -38.96 -0.82 10.60
CA ILE A 146 -40.23 -1.53 10.37
C ILE A 146 -40.12 -2.95 10.92
#